data_AF-A0A846DK63-F1
#
_entry.id   AF-A0A846DK63-F1
#
_cell.length_a   1.000
_cell.length_b   1.000
_cell.length_c   1.000
_cell.angle_alpha   90.00
_cell.angle_beta   90.00
_cell.angle_gamma   90.00
#
_symmetry.space_group_name_H-M   'P 1'
#
loop_
_entity.id
_entity.type
_entity.pdbx_description
1 polymer ?
#
loop_
_entity_poly.entity_id
_entity_poly.type
_entity_poly.pdbx_seq_one_letter_code
_entity_poly.pdbx_strand_id
1 'polypeptide(L)'
;TWPEPFGLVMIESMCVGTPVIATNFGSVPEVVADKRTGIICDNVEDINAAIPEALKLSREECRKYVEETFSVPKMVDGYEAAFQKVIEQHMSANGTTSAPVSAV
;
A
#
# COMPACT_ATOMS: atom_id res chain seq x y z
N THR A 1 -15.78 15.88 3.89
CA THR A 1 -15.47 14.56 3.29
C THR A 1 -14.30 13.96 4.05
N TRP A 2 -14.25 12.64 4.26
CA TRP A 2 -13.20 11.96 5.04
C TRP A 2 -12.14 11.36 4.10
N PRO A 3 -10.84 11.65 4.27
CA PRO A 3 -9.78 11.07 3.45
C PRO A 3 -9.58 9.60 3.79
N GLU A 4 -9.63 8.74 2.78
CA GLU A 4 -9.41 7.31 2.95
C GLU A 4 -7.98 7.05 3.47
N PRO A 5 -7.79 6.52 4.69
CA PRO A 5 -6.47 6.37 5.29
C PRO A 5 -5.58 5.32 4.61
N PHE A 6 -6.16 4.25 4.06
CA PHE A 6 -5.38 3.24 3.30
C PHE A 6 -6.19 2.55 2.21
N GLY A 7 -7.46 2.25 2.46
CA GLY A 7 -8.33 1.59 1.48
C GLY A 7 -7.98 0.13 1.22
N LEU A 8 -8.10 -0.71 2.27
CA LEU A 8 -7.95 -2.17 2.17
C LEU A 8 -8.84 -2.76 1.07
N VAL A 9 -10.03 -2.21 0.86
CA VAL A 9 -10.96 -2.63 -0.21
C VAL A 9 -10.36 -2.48 -1.61
N MET A 10 -9.48 -1.49 -1.83
CA MET A 10 -8.79 -1.33 -3.11
C MET A 10 -7.82 -2.49 -3.34
N ILE A 11 -7.09 -2.87 -2.29
CA ILE A 11 -6.16 -4.01 -2.31
C ILE A 11 -6.91 -5.32 -2.49
N GLU A 12 -8.02 -5.53 -1.78
CA GLU A 12 -8.88 -6.73 -1.91
C GLU A 12 -9.42 -6.88 -3.34
N SER A 13 -9.86 -5.78 -3.95
CA SER A 13 -10.28 -5.75 -5.36
C SER A 13 -9.15 -6.16 -6.30
N MET A 14 -7.98 -5.56 -6.17
CA MET A 14 -6.82 -5.88 -7.00
C MET A 14 -6.30 -7.31 -6.72
N CYS A 15 -6.47 -7.82 -5.50
CA CYS A 15 -6.17 -9.20 -5.11
C CYS A 15 -6.97 -10.24 -5.90
N VAL A 16 -8.18 -9.91 -6.36
CA VAL A 16 -8.98 -10.79 -7.24
C VAL A 16 -8.87 -10.40 -8.72
N GLY A 17 -7.89 -9.55 -9.03
CA GLY A 17 -7.60 -9.06 -10.38
C GLY A 17 -8.60 -8.03 -10.89
N THR A 18 -9.36 -7.38 -10.02
CA THR A 18 -10.32 -6.36 -10.41
C THR A 18 -9.68 -4.97 -10.23
N PRO A 19 -9.44 -4.22 -11.33
CA PRO A 19 -8.85 -2.89 -11.26
C PRO A 19 -9.76 -1.90 -10.55
N VAL A 20 -9.17 -0.89 -9.92
CA VAL A 20 -9.88 0.11 -9.10
C VAL A 20 -9.97 1.44 -9.86
N ILE A 21 -11.14 2.08 -9.84
CA ILE A 21 -11.28 3.49 -10.24
C ILE A 21 -11.58 4.29 -8.98
N ALA A 22 -10.76 5.29 -8.69
CA ALA A 22 -10.90 6.09 -7.47
C ALA A 22 -10.50 7.55 -7.72
N THR A 23 -11.05 8.45 -6.92
CA THR A 23 -10.63 9.86 -6.98
C THR A 23 -9.30 10.07 -6.26
N ASN A 24 -8.51 11.05 -6.70
CA ASN A 24 -7.21 11.38 -6.12
C ASN A 24 -7.35 12.01 -4.72
N PHE A 25 -7.61 11.16 -3.73
CA PHE A 25 -7.93 11.60 -2.38
C PHE A 25 -7.44 10.61 -1.32
N GLY A 26 -6.74 11.11 -0.30
CA GLY A 26 -6.16 10.27 0.74
C GLY A 26 -5.07 9.34 0.20
N SER A 27 -5.16 8.06 0.56
CA SER A 27 -4.19 7.01 0.22
C SER A 27 -4.31 6.44 -1.21
N VAL A 28 -5.29 6.86 -1.99
CA VAL A 28 -5.51 6.36 -3.37
C VAL A 28 -4.24 6.39 -4.24
N PRO A 29 -3.48 7.49 -4.36
CA PRO A 29 -2.26 7.52 -5.18
C PRO A 29 -1.10 6.68 -4.61
N GLU A 30 -1.18 6.28 -3.34
CA GLU A 30 -0.19 5.38 -2.72
C GLU A 30 -0.54 3.90 -2.98
N VAL A 31 -1.84 3.58 -3.02
CA VAL A 31 -2.33 2.21 -3.14
C VAL A 31 -2.51 1.80 -4.60
N VAL A 32 -3.07 2.67 -5.44
CA VAL A 32 -3.39 2.39 -6.84
C VAL A 32 -2.27 2.89 -7.74
N ALA A 33 -1.69 1.99 -8.54
CA ALA A 33 -0.74 2.40 -9.58
C ALA A 33 -1.53 2.86 -10.82
N ASP A 34 -1.61 4.18 -11.02
CA ASP A 34 -2.39 4.79 -12.09
C ASP A 34 -2.05 4.20 -13.48
N LYS A 35 -3.08 3.86 -14.25
CA LYS A 35 -3.03 3.23 -15.58
C LYS A 35 -2.34 1.86 -15.62
N ARG A 36 -2.03 1.28 -14.46
CA ARG A 36 -1.46 -0.08 -14.33
C ARG A 36 -2.40 -1.02 -13.60
N THR A 37 -2.88 -0.63 -12.42
CA THR A 37 -3.77 -1.45 -11.58
C THR A 37 -5.11 -0.80 -11.30
N GLY A 38 -5.27 0.44 -11.75
CA GLY A 38 -6.49 1.21 -11.65
C GLY A 38 -6.37 2.52 -12.41
N ILE A 39 -7.41 3.35 -12.34
CA ILE A 39 -7.41 4.70 -12.90
C ILE A 39 -7.70 5.68 -11.77
N ILE A 40 -6.84 6.68 -11.63
CA ILE A 40 -7.02 7.76 -10.67
C ILE A 40 -7.65 8.95 -11.39
N CYS A 41 -8.81 9.40 -10.90
CA CYS A 41 -9.54 10.54 -11.43
C CYS A 41 -9.40 11.75 -10.49
N ASP A 42 -9.45 12.97 -11.04
CA ASP A 42 -9.46 14.18 -10.19
C ASP A 42 -10.87 14.44 -9.61
N ASN A 43 -11.92 14.11 -10.37
CA ASN A 43 -13.31 14.34 -9.97
C ASN A 43 -14.19 13.10 -10.15
N VAL A 44 -15.34 13.08 -9.48
CA VAL A 44 -16.29 11.95 -9.53
C VAL A 44 -16.94 11.83 -10.91
N GLU A 45 -17.13 12.96 -11.58
CA GLU A 45 -17.70 13.08 -12.92
C GLU A 45 -16.88 12.31 -13.97
N ASP A 46 -15.57 12.17 -13.73
CA ASP A 46 -14.62 11.51 -14.62
C ASP A 46 -14.65 9.98 -14.50
N ILE A 47 -15.25 9.42 -13.43
CA ILE A 47 -15.27 7.98 -13.15
C ILE A 47 -15.92 7.19 -14.29
N ASN A 48 -17.04 7.68 -14.82
CA ASN A 48 -17.75 7.00 -15.91
C ASN A 48 -16.88 6.92 -17.18
N ALA A 49 -16.13 7.97 -17.47
CA ALA A 49 -15.23 8.03 -18.62
C ALA A 49 -14.00 7.13 -18.45
N ALA A 50 -13.62 6.79 -17.22
CA ALA A 50 -12.50 5.91 -16.92
C ALA A 50 -12.82 4.40 -17.07
N ILE A 51 -14.11 4.01 -17.06
CA ILE A 51 -14.52 2.58 -17.12
C ILE A 51 -13.92 1.84 -18.33
N PRO A 52 -13.99 2.36 -19.58
CA PRO A 52 -13.44 1.65 -20.73
C PRO A 52 -11.92 1.44 -20.66
N GLU A 53 -11.17 2.37 -20.05
CA GLU A 53 -9.73 2.23 -19.88
C GLU A 53 -9.40 1.25 -18.75
N ALA A 54 -10.12 1.30 -17.63
CA ALA A 54 -9.95 0.35 -16.54
C ALA A 54 -10.18 -1.10 -16.97
N LEU A 55 -11.16 -1.34 -17.85
CA LEU A 55 -11.45 -2.67 -18.40
C LEU A 55 -10.33 -3.25 -19.30
N LYS A 56 -9.40 -2.41 -19.79
CA LYS A 56 -8.25 -2.85 -20.59
C LYS A 56 -7.06 -3.27 -19.72
N LEU A 57 -7.07 -2.94 -18.43
CA LEU A 57 -5.96 -3.26 -17.53
C LEU A 57 -5.85 -4.77 -17.30
N SER A 58 -4.62 -5.27 -17.20
CA SER A 58 -4.39 -6.69 -16.93
C SER A 58 -4.80 -7.04 -15.50
N ARG A 59 -5.64 -8.07 -15.40
CA ARG A 59 -6.10 -8.62 -14.12
C ARG A 59 -4.95 -9.28 -13.37
N GLU A 60 -4.07 -9.94 -14.12
CA GLU A 60 -2.85 -10.57 -13.61
C GLU A 60 -1.87 -9.54 -13.05
N GLU A 61 -1.68 -8.41 -13.73
CA GLU A 61 -0.83 -7.32 -13.22
C GLU A 61 -1.42 -6.67 -11.97
N CYS A 62 -2.75 -6.52 -11.86
CA CYS A 62 -3.39 -6.07 -10.63
C CYS A 62 -3.06 -6.99 -9.45
N ARG A 63 -3.21 -8.30 -9.65
CA ARG A 63 -2.89 -9.31 -8.64
C ARG A 63 -1.41 -9.27 -8.26
N LYS A 64 -0.53 -9.31 -9.26
CA LYS A 64 0.93 -9.34 -9.09
C LYS A 64 1.43 -8.11 -8.33
N TYR A 65 0.91 -6.92 -8.68
CA TYR A 65 1.26 -5.69 -7.98
C TYR A 65 0.92 -5.75 -6.48
N VAL A 66 -0.22 -6.33 -6.11
CA VAL A 66 -0.58 -6.51 -4.70
C VAL A 66 0.35 -7.48 -3.99
N GLU A 67 0.66 -8.62 -4.61
CA GLU A 67 1.61 -9.59 -4.04
C GLU A 67 3.01 -8.99 -3.86
N GLU A 68 3.44 -8.17 -4.81
CA GLU A 68 4.72 -7.49 -4.78
C GLU A 68 4.75 -6.34 -3.77
N THR A 69 3.64 -5.65 -3.49
CA THR A 69 3.68 -4.38 -2.74
C THR A 69 3.09 -4.49 -1.34
N PHE A 70 1.97 -5.22 -1.19
CA PHE A 70 1.13 -5.22 0.01
C PHE A 70 1.03 -6.60 0.66
N SER A 71 2.03 -7.45 0.47
CA SER A 71 2.04 -8.79 1.07
C SER A 71 2.32 -8.74 2.57
N VAL A 72 1.80 -9.74 3.29
CA VAL A 72 1.99 -9.88 4.74
C VAL A 72 3.48 -9.92 5.12
N PRO A 73 4.37 -10.68 4.43
CA PRO A 73 5.80 -10.66 4.74
C PRO A 73 6.41 -9.26 4.66
N LYS A 74 6.13 -8.50 3.59
CA LYS A 74 6.63 -7.12 3.46
C LYS A 74 6.14 -6.20 4.57
N MET A 75 4.89 -6.36 4.97
CA MET A 75 4.33 -5.59 6.08
C MET A 75 5.07 -5.92 7.38
N VAL A 76 5.26 -7.20 7.69
CA VAL A 76 5.98 -7.64 8.89
C VAL A 76 7.43 -7.14 8.88
N ASP A 77 8.16 -7.33 7.80
CA ASP A 77 9.55 -6.86 7.65
C ASP A 77 9.64 -5.33 7.84
N GLY A 78 8.67 -4.58 7.31
CA GLY A 78 8.58 -3.13 7.46
C GLY A 78 8.34 -2.70 8.91
N TYR A 79 7.46 -3.40 9.64
CA TYR A 79 7.23 -3.16 11.06
C TYR A 79 8.47 -3.48 11.90
N GLU A 80 9.11 -4.63 11.66
CA GLU A 80 10.35 -5.02 12.36
C GLU A 80 11.45 -3.98 12.14
N ALA A 81 11.67 -3.53 10.91
CA ALA A 81 12.63 -2.49 10.60
C ALA A 81 12.32 -1.15 11.29
N ALA A 82 11.05 -0.77 11.36
CA ALA A 82 10.62 0.45 12.04
C ALA A 82 10.86 0.36 13.56
N PHE A 83 10.54 -0.78 14.19
CA PHE A 83 10.81 -0.98 15.62
C PHE A 83 12.29 -1.02 15.93
N GLN A 84 13.09 -1.73 15.13
CA GLN A 84 14.54 -1.79 15.27
C GLN A 84 15.16 -0.39 15.22
N LYS A 85 14.72 0.45 14.27
CA LYS A 85 15.17 1.85 14.16
C LYS A 85 14.89 2.67 15.42
N VAL A 86 13.69 2.53 16.00
CA VAL A 86 13.33 3.26 17.23
C VAL A 86 14.17 2.78 18.43
N ILE A 87 14.40 1.47 18.53
CA ILE A 87 15.25 0.90 19.59
C ILE A 87 16.68 1.41 19.46
N GLU A 88 17.27 1.40 18.26
CA GLU A 88 18.63 1.91 18.01
C GLU A 88 18.76 3.41 18.32
N GLN A 89 17.76 4.20 17.95
CA GLN A 89 17.72 5.63 18.28
C GLN A 89 17.65 5.85 19.79
N HIS A 90 16.87 5.04 20.50
CA HIS A 90 16.74 5.13 21.96
C HIS A 90 18.04 4.73 22.67
N MET A 91 18.68 3.65 22.25
CA MET A 91 19.95 3.17 22.83
C MET A 91 21.08 4.16 22.60
N SER A 92 21.15 4.76 21.41
CA SER A 92 22.16 5.78 21.08
C SER A 92 21.93 7.11 21.81
N ALA A 93 20.68 7.48 22.10
CA ALA A 93 20.34 8.68 22.87
C ALA A 93 20.56 8.52 24.39
N ASN A 94 20.35 7.32 24.95
CA ASN A 94 20.34 7.09 26.40
C ASN A 94 21.64 6.49 26.97
N GLY A 95 22.66 6.25 26.15
CA GLY A 95 24.01 5.96 26.63
C GLY A 95 24.15 4.71 27.51
N THR A 96 23.27 3.72 27.37
CA THR A 96 23.36 2.44 28.11
C THR A 96 23.61 1.27 27.18
N THR A 97 24.76 0.66 27.38
CA THR A 97 25.17 -0.65 26.88
C THR A 97 24.44 -1.74 27.65
N SER A 98 23.68 -2.59 26.97
CA SER A 98 23.44 -3.95 27.44
C SER A 98 23.42 -4.91 26.25
N ALA A 99 24.25 -5.94 26.37
CA ALA A 99 24.54 -6.97 25.38
C ALA A 99 23.27 -7.63 24.80
N PRO A 100 23.33 -8.20 23.57
CA PRO A 100 22.17 -8.82 22.95
C PRO A 100 21.59 -9.90 23.85
N VAL A 101 20.28 -9.84 24.06
CA VAL A 101 19.53 -10.94 24.66
C VAL A 101 19.60 -12.10 23.68
N SER A 102 20.29 -13.18 24.08
CA SER A 102 20.40 -14.39 23.28
C SER A 102 19.00 -14.92 22.97
N ALA A 103 18.72 -15.14 21.68
CA ALA A 103 17.51 -15.81 21.23
C ALA A 103 17.41 -17.20 21.87
N VAL A 104 16.21 -17.53 22.37
CA VAL A 104 15.81 -18.88 22.79
C VAL A 104 15.27 -19.62 21.59
#